data_AF-A0A7M7PSW0-F1
#
_entry.id   AF-A0A7M7PSW0-F1
#
_cell.length_a   1.000
_cell.length_b   1.000
_cell.length_c   1.000
_cell.angle_alpha   90.00
_cell.angle_beta   90.00
_cell.angle_gamma   90.00
#
_symmetry.space_group_name_H-M   'P 1'
#
loop_
_entity.id
_entity.type
_entity.pdbx_description
1 polymer ?
#
loop_
_entity_poly.entity_id
_entity_poly.type
_entity_poly.pdbx_seq_one_letter_code
_entity_poly.pdbx_strand_id
1 'polypeptide(L)'
;MLDSDIPSGRDAQGNYLIDRDGEIFRHVLNFMRCGELVLPRGFNEFDLLEREAGFFLLEALKELALREAAGMSARIEVGIAVGTGGTRSTYMMTREALMREKESFFTDMLDGGKPVPKDTQGNYVISRNNSLFHHIADYLVRGGILNDITSSELQQLRKEANSVGAKRIVRYLTKTRASVEVTKLP
;
A
#
# COMPACT_ATOMS: atom_id res chain seq x y z
N MET A 1 -26.95 -24.06 17.55
CA MET A 1 -28.26 -23.39 17.52
C MET A 1 -28.04 -22.08 16.80
N LEU A 2 -28.79 -21.80 15.73
CA LEU A 2 -28.82 -20.45 15.15
C LEU A 2 -29.69 -19.63 16.10
N ASP A 3 -29.06 -18.72 16.85
CA ASP A 3 -29.74 -17.88 17.83
C ASP A 3 -30.84 -17.06 17.15
N SER A 4 -31.89 -16.79 17.92
CA SER A 4 -33.18 -16.24 17.50
C SER A 4 -33.13 -14.76 17.06
N ASP A 5 -31.93 -14.21 16.86
CA ASP A 5 -31.67 -12.80 16.57
C ASP A 5 -31.29 -12.53 15.10
N ILE A 6 -31.33 -13.54 14.22
CA ILE A 6 -31.27 -13.27 12.78
C ILE A 6 -32.69 -12.88 12.34
N PRO A 7 -32.94 -11.63 11.89
CA PRO A 7 -34.25 -11.22 11.42
C PRO A 7 -34.54 -11.86 10.06
N SER A 8 -34.90 -13.14 10.07
CA SER A 8 -35.25 -13.89 8.87
C SER A 8 -36.74 -14.15 8.86
N GLY A 9 -37.46 -13.60 7.87
CA GLY A 9 -38.78 -14.09 7.52
C GLY A 9 -38.71 -15.56 7.10
N ARG A 10 -39.85 -16.26 7.10
CA ARG A 10 -39.92 -17.58 6.48
C ARG A 10 -40.78 -17.49 5.22
N ASP A 11 -40.39 -18.23 4.18
CA ASP A 11 -41.24 -18.38 3.00
C ASP A 11 -42.44 -19.30 3.29
N ALA A 12 -43.32 -19.49 2.31
CA ALA A 12 -44.50 -20.35 2.44
C ALA A 12 -44.17 -21.83 2.66
N GLN A 13 -42.93 -22.24 2.39
CA GLN A 13 -42.41 -23.59 2.58
C GLN A 13 -41.67 -23.73 3.93
N GLY A 14 -41.57 -22.66 4.72
CA GLY A 14 -40.92 -22.64 6.02
C GLY A 14 -39.41 -22.45 5.98
N ASN A 15 -38.82 -22.16 4.80
CA ASN A 15 -37.40 -21.87 4.69
C ASN A 15 -37.09 -20.49 5.25
N TYR A 16 -35.96 -20.36 5.95
CA TYR A 16 -35.48 -19.06 6.41
C TYR A 16 -35.04 -18.20 5.23
N LEU A 17 -35.57 -16.98 5.17
CA LEU A 17 -35.19 -15.96 4.21
C LEU A 17 -34.09 -15.10 4.82
N ILE A 18 -32.94 -15.10 4.17
CA ILE A 18 -31.81 -14.25 4.54
C ILE A 18 -31.76 -13.13 3.49
N ASP A 19 -32.06 -11.90 3.91
CA ASP A 19 -32.05 -10.71 3.05
C ASP A 19 -30.61 -10.19 2.87
N ARG A 20 -29.78 -10.99 2.18
CA ARG A 20 -28.37 -10.71 1.94
C ARG A 20 -28.00 -10.98 0.48
N ASP A 21 -26.80 -10.54 0.11
CA ASP A 21 -26.28 -10.69 -1.25
C ASP A 21 -25.99 -12.16 -1.59
N GLY A 22 -26.81 -12.76 -2.44
CA GLY A 22 -26.69 -14.15 -2.85
C GLY A 22 -25.44 -14.45 -3.70
N GLU A 23 -24.90 -13.47 -4.40
CA GLU A 23 -23.70 -13.64 -5.23
C GLU A 23 -22.45 -13.71 -4.34
N ILE A 24 -22.30 -12.76 -3.41
CA ILE A 24 -21.20 -12.76 -2.45
C ILE A 24 -21.31 -13.94 -1.48
N PHE A 25 -22.53 -14.31 -1.07
CA PHE A 25 -22.77 -15.45 -0.18
C PHE A 25 -22.23 -16.76 -0.74
N ARG A 26 -22.11 -16.91 -2.07
CA ARG A 26 -21.47 -18.08 -2.68
C ARG A 26 -20.04 -18.27 -2.16
N HIS A 27 -19.27 -17.20 -2.01
CA HIS A 27 -17.89 -17.25 -1.53
C HIS A 27 -17.82 -17.57 -0.04
N VAL A 28 -18.73 -16.99 0.75
CA VAL A 28 -18.91 -17.32 2.17
C VAL A 28 -19.20 -18.81 2.35
N LEU A 29 -20.15 -19.35 1.60
CA LEU A 29 -20.54 -20.75 1.67
C LEU A 29 -19.41 -21.70 1.24
N ASN A 30 -18.63 -21.32 0.23
CA ASN A 30 -17.46 -22.09 -0.19
C ASN A 30 -16.37 -22.10 0.89
N PHE A 31 -16.11 -20.96 1.54
CA PHE A 31 -15.19 -20.88 2.67
C PHE A 31 -15.64 -21.79 3.82
N MET A 32 -16.92 -21.79 4.18
CA MET A 32 -17.45 -22.68 5.22
C MET A 32 -17.30 -24.17 4.88
N ARG A 33 -17.35 -24.54 3.60
CA ARG A 33 -17.22 -25.94 3.14
C ARG A 33 -15.78 -26.42 3.10
N CYS A 34 -14.88 -25.58 2.59
CA CYS A 34 -13.51 -25.98 2.28
C CYS A 34 -12.49 -25.48 3.31
N GLY A 35 -12.83 -24.48 4.13
CA GLY A 35 -11.92 -23.80 5.05
C GLY A 35 -10.97 -22.81 4.38
N GLU A 36 -11.09 -22.58 3.07
CA GLU A 36 -10.19 -21.74 2.28
C GLU A 36 -10.97 -20.71 1.45
N LEU A 37 -10.37 -19.52 1.28
CA LEU A 37 -10.94 -18.45 0.47
C LEU A 37 -10.61 -18.69 -1.01
N VAL A 38 -11.61 -19.11 -1.78
CA VAL A 38 -11.51 -19.33 -3.23
C VAL A 38 -12.33 -18.28 -3.97
N LEU A 39 -11.64 -17.44 -4.74
CA LEU A 39 -12.22 -16.33 -5.50
C LEU A 39 -11.96 -16.47 -7.00
N PRO A 40 -12.88 -16.00 -7.85
CA PRO A 40 -12.66 -15.94 -9.29
C PRO A 40 -11.51 -14.97 -9.61
N ARG A 41 -10.85 -15.18 -10.76
CA ARG A 41 -9.83 -14.25 -11.23
C ARG A 41 -10.47 -12.87 -11.44
N GLY A 42 -9.82 -11.83 -10.92
CA GLY A 42 -10.30 -10.45 -11.06
C GLY A 42 -11.40 -10.05 -10.08
N PHE A 43 -11.71 -10.89 -9.08
CA PHE A 43 -12.60 -10.49 -7.99
C PHE A 43 -12.12 -9.18 -7.35
N ASN A 44 -13.03 -8.21 -7.19
CA ASN A 44 -12.75 -6.88 -6.67
C ASN A 44 -13.78 -6.39 -5.63
N GLU A 45 -14.74 -7.24 -5.25
CA GLU A 45 -15.82 -6.92 -4.30
C GLU A 45 -15.46 -7.30 -2.86
N PHE A 46 -14.21 -7.07 -2.47
CA PHE A 46 -13.70 -7.47 -1.15
C PHE A 46 -14.40 -6.75 0.01
N ASP A 47 -14.83 -5.51 -0.19
CA ASP A 47 -15.62 -4.76 0.81
C ASP A 47 -16.99 -5.42 1.07
N LEU A 48 -17.61 -5.99 0.03
CA LEU A 48 -18.88 -6.72 0.19
C LEU A 48 -18.63 -8.06 0.87
N LEU A 49 -17.57 -8.77 0.48
CA LEU A 49 -17.18 -10.03 1.11
C LEU A 49 -16.85 -9.86 2.60
N GLU A 50 -16.17 -8.78 2.98
CA GLU A 50 -15.88 -8.42 4.37
C GLU A 50 -17.17 -8.20 5.17
N ARG A 51 -18.14 -7.47 4.61
CA ARG A 51 -19.45 -7.24 5.25
C ARG A 51 -20.25 -8.52 5.43
N GLU A 52 -20.29 -9.39 4.43
CA GLU A 52 -20.97 -10.69 4.55
C GLU A 52 -20.26 -11.58 5.59
N ALA A 53 -18.93 -11.64 5.57
CA ALA A 53 -18.17 -12.37 6.57
C ALA A 53 -18.46 -11.87 8.00
N GLY A 54 -18.57 -10.55 8.17
CA GLY A 54 -18.99 -9.93 9.43
C GLY A 54 -20.42 -10.29 9.84
N PHE A 55 -21.37 -10.30 8.90
CA PHE A 55 -22.76 -10.70 9.17
C PHE A 55 -22.86 -12.14 9.65
N PHE A 56 -22.12 -13.06 9.03
CA PHE A 56 -22.09 -14.47 9.42
C PHE A 56 -21.09 -14.79 10.54
N LEU A 57 -20.49 -13.77 11.17
CA LEU A 57 -19.53 -13.89 12.29
C LEU A 57 -18.32 -14.79 11.95
N LEU A 58 -17.87 -14.75 10.70
CA LEU A 58 -16.73 -15.51 10.18
C LEU A 58 -15.46 -14.66 10.21
N GLU A 59 -14.90 -14.46 11.40
CA GLU A 59 -13.73 -13.58 11.60
C GLU A 59 -12.52 -13.97 10.73
N ALA A 60 -12.26 -15.27 10.55
CA ALA A 60 -11.18 -15.73 9.68
C ALA A 60 -11.38 -15.32 8.21
N LEU A 61 -12.60 -15.40 7.69
CA LEU A 61 -12.92 -14.98 6.33
C LEU A 61 -12.83 -13.45 6.19
N LYS A 62 -13.30 -12.73 7.21
CA LYS A 62 -13.23 -11.27 7.27
C LYS A 62 -11.79 -10.78 7.22
N GLU A 63 -10.90 -11.37 8.01
CA GLU A 63 -9.47 -11.04 8.00
C GLU A 63 -8.82 -11.33 6.64
N LEU A 64 -9.15 -12.46 6.01
CA LEU A 64 -8.67 -12.80 4.67
C LEU A 64 -9.17 -11.81 3.61
N ALA A 65 -10.45 -11.43 3.64
CA ALA A 65 -11.01 -10.45 2.71
C ALA A 65 -10.30 -9.09 2.82
N LEU A 66 -10.07 -8.60 4.04
CA LEU A 66 -9.32 -7.36 4.30
C LEU A 66 -7.88 -7.45 3.79
N ARG A 67 -7.21 -8.60 3.99
CA ARG A 67 -5.84 -8.82 3.51
C ARG A 67 -5.75 -8.82 1.99
N GLU A 68 -6.66 -9.51 1.31
CA GLU A 68 -6.70 -9.54 -0.16
C GLU A 68 -7.07 -8.17 -0.74
N ALA A 69 -8.01 -7.44 -0.11
CA ALA A 69 -8.35 -6.07 -0.48
C ALA A 69 -7.12 -5.14 -0.39
N ALA A 70 -6.38 -5.22 0.71
CA ALA A 70 -5.14 -4.48 0.89
C ALA A 70 -4.09 -4.86 -0.16
N GLY A 71 -3.97 -6.15 -0.48
CA GLY A 71 -3.09 -6.65 -1.56
C GLY A 71 -3.50 -6.18 -2.96
N MET A 72 -4.78 -5.90 -3.20
CA MET A 72 -5.28 -5.38 -4.48
C MET A 72 -5.16 -3.86 -4.58
N SER A 73 -5.41 -3.12 -3.48
CA SER A 73 -4.94 -1.73 -3.37
C SER A 73 -3.44 -1.65 -3.60
N ALA A 74 -2.72 -2.74 -3.24
CA ALA A 74 -1.30 -2.87 -3.52
C ALA A 74 -0.84 -3.09 -4.95
N ARG A 75 -1.78 -3.20 -5.87
CA ARG A 75 -1.52 -3.24 -7.29
C ARG A 75 -1.92 -1.95 -8.00
N ILE A 76 -2.40 -0.94 -7.26
CA ILE A 76 -2.61 0.39 -7.85
C ILE A 76 -1.25 1.00 -8.12
N GLU A 77 -0.85 0.94 -9.39
CA GLU A 77 0.34 1.61 -9.88
C GLU A 77 0.09 3.12 -9.95
N VAL A 78 1.02 3.86 -9.37
CA VAL A 78 1.07 5.31 -9.35
C VAL A 78 2.33 5.72 -10.08
N GLY A 79 2.16 6.46 -11.17
CA GLY A 79 3.27 7.07 -11.88
C GLY A 79 3.69 8.39 -11.25
N ILE A 80 4.99 8.56 -11.04
CA ILE A 80 5.60 9.79 -10.54
C ILE A 80 6.63 10.28 -11.56
N ALA A 81 6.33 11.39 -12.22
CA ALA A 81 7.24 12.07 -13.14
C ALA A 81 8.05 13.13 -12.39
N VAL A 82 9.36 12.92 -12.26
CA VAL A 82 10.27 13.79 -11.49
C VAL A 82 11.28 14.46 -12.42
N GLY A 83 11.40 15.78 -12.32
CA GLY A 83 12.37 16.55 -13.09
C GLY A 83 11.98 18.00 -13.32
N THR A 84 12.94 18.81 -13.75
CA THR A 84 12.74 20.22 -14.12
C THR A 84 13.00 20.43 -15.61
N GLY A 85 12.16 21.23 -16.29
CA GLY A 85 12.32 21.51 -17.72
C GLY A 85 11.97 20.34 -18.62
N GLY A 86 12.82 20.05 -19.61
CA GLY A 86 12.65 18.98 -20.61
C GLY A 86 13.13 17.60 -20.17
N THR A 87 13.76 17.47 -19.00
CA THR A 87 14.31 16.20 -18.50
C THR A 87 13.49 15.72 -17.32
N ARG A 88 12.63 14.73 -17.55
CA ARG A 88 11.84 14.04 -16.52
C ARG A 88 12.07 12.53 -16.61
N SER A 89 12.13 11.86 -15.46
CA SER A 89 12.01 10.41 -15.39
C SER A 89 10.72 10.05 -14.70
N THR A 90 10.04 9.04 -15.22
CA THR A 90 8.81 8.50 -14.65
C THR A 90 9.12 7.24 -13.89
N TYR A 91 8.65 7.16 -12.65
CA TYR A 91 8.77 6.00 -11.77
C TYR A 91 7.38 5.43 -11.52
N MET A 92 7.17 4.17 -11.87
CA MET A 92 5.95 3.44 -11.56
C MET A 92 6.13 2.73 -10.22
N MET A 93 5.20 2.96 -9.29
CA MET A 93 5.29 2.48 -7.90
C MET A 93 3.91 2.09 -7.40
N THR A 94 3.81 1.16 -6.45
CA THR A 94 2.51 0.86 -5.83
C THR A 94 2.14 1.93 -4.80
N ARG A 95 0.85 2.06 -4.52
CA ARG A 95 0.35 2.97 -3.46
C ARG A 95 1.04 2.70 -2.12
N GLU A 96 1.31 1.46 -1.76
CA GLU A 96 1.96 1.01 -0.50
C GLU A 96 3.42 1.38 -0.48
N ALA A 97 4.12 1.22 -1.60
CA ALA A 97 5.52 1.66 -1.70
C ALA A 97 5.61 3.16 -1.37
N LEU A 98 4.70 3.96 -1.93
CA LEU A 98 4.59 5.39 -1.66
C LEU A 98 4.14 5.70 -0.22
N MET A 99 3.30 4.85 0.37
CA MET A 99 2.79 4.99 1.74
C MET A 99 3.66 4.34 2.82
N ARG A 100 4.80 3.74 2.44
CA ARG A 100 5.71 3.06 3.37
C ARG A 100 6.16 3.97 4.51
N GLU A 101 6.45 5.23 4.20
CA GLU A 101 6.73 6.26 5.20
C GLU A 101 5.44 7.01 5.55
N LYS A 102 4.93 6.70 6.74
CA LYS A 102 3.83 7.44 7.37
C LYS A 102 4.27 8.90 7.57
N GLU A 103 3.40 9.84 7.22
CA GLU A 103 3.66 11.30 7.30
C GLU A 103 4.73 11.77 6.30
N SER A 104 4.55 11.43 5.02
CA SER A 104 5.43 11.86 3.94
C SER A 104 4.68 12.71 2.91
N PHE A 105 5.44 13.41 2.05
CA PHE A 105 4.86 14.13 0.91
C PHE A 105 3.96 13.23 0.05
N PHE A 106 4.30 11.93 -0.08
CA PHE A 106 3.53 11.00 -0.90
C PHE A 106 2.20 10.60 -0.25
N THR A 107 2.15 10.46 1.08
CA THR A 107 0.88 10.20 1.78
C THR A 107 -0.05 11.40 1.61
N ASP A 108 0.45 12.63 1.84
CA ASP A 108 -0.35 13.86 1.68
C ASP A 108 -0.81 14.07 0.22
N MET A 109 0.03 13.70 -0.74
CA MET A 109 -0.30 13.74 -2.17
C MET A 109 -1.40 12.75 -2.55
N LEU A 110 -1.36 11.53 -2.01
CA LEU A 110 -2.32 10.47 -2.32
C LEU A 110 -3.64 10.63 -1.56
N ASP A 111 -3.61 11.20 -0.37
CA ASP A 111 -4.82 11.43 0.45
C ASP A 111 -5.51 12.76 0.10
N GLY A 112 -5.02 13.48 -0.93
CA GLY A 112 -5.63 14.72 -1.42
C GLY A 112 -5.34 15.95 -0.56
N GLY A 113 -4.46 15.85 0.43
CA GLY A 113 -4.06 16.96 1.29
C GLY A 113 -3.28 18.04 0.55
N LYS A 114 -2.46 17.66 -0.45
CA LYS A 114 -1.72 18.62 -1.29
C LYS A 114 -2.03 18.42 -2.77
N PRO A 115 -2.54 19.45 -3.48
CA PRO A 115 -2.73 19.35 -4.92
C PRO A 115 -1.37 19.26 -5.62
N VAL A 116 -1.15 18.15 -6.31
CA VAL A 116 0.03 17.91 -7.14
C VAL A 116 -0.43 17.79 -8.60
N PRO A 117 0.17 18.54 -9.53
CA PRO A 117 -0.21 18.48 -10.94
C PRO A 117 -0.04 17.06 -11.50
N LYS A 118 -0.88 16.72 -12.48
CA LYS A 118 -0.74 15.49 -13.26
C LYS A 118 -0.41 15.82 -14.71
N ASP A 119 0.39 14.98 -15.35
CA ASP A 119 0.62 15.06 -16.80
C ASP A 119 -0.56 14.46 -17.58
N THR A 120 -0.47 14.44 -18.91
CA THR A 120 -1.52 13.89 -19.79
C THR A 120 -1.72 12.39 -19.65
N GLN A 121 -0.76 11.67 -19.05
CA GLN A 121 -0.84 10.25 -18.76
C GLN A 121 -1.40 9.99 -17.35
N GLY A 122 -1.67 11.04 -16.58
CA GLY A 122 -2.17 10.95 -15.21
C GLY A 122 -1.08 10.76 -14.14
N ASN A 123 0.20 10.84 -14.51
CA ASN A 123 1.30 10.72 -13.55
C ASN A 123 1.43 11.99 -12.72
N TYR A 124 1.71 11.87 -11.44
CA TYR A 124 2.01 13.02 -10.58
C TYR A 124 3.33 13.66 -10.98
N VAL A 125 3.32 14.99 -11.19
CA VAL A 125 4.48 15.74 -11.64
C VAL A 125 5.15 16.44 -10.46
N ILE A 126 6.40 16.07 -10.20
CA ILE A 126 7.24 16.66 -9.16
C ILE A 126 8.38 17.44 -9.81
N SER A 127 8.27 18.76 -9.81
CA SER A 127 9.29 19.67 -10.36
C SER A 127 10.48 19.82 -9.42
N ARG A 128 11.41 18.84 -9.42
CA ARG A 128 12.65 18.85 -8.62
C ARG A 128 13.83 18.25 -9.39
N ASN A 129 15.04 18.45 -8.88
CA ASN A 129 16.20 17.71 -9.35
C ASN A 129 15.96 16.20 -9.13
N ASN A 130 16.14 15.43 -10.20
CA ASN A 130 15.84 14.00 -10.25
C ASN A 130 17.12 13.12 -10.17
N SER A 131 18.33 13.71 -10.11
CA SER A 131 19.57 12.94 -10.15
C SER A 131 19.66 11.86 -9.06
N LEU A 132 19.04 12.09 -7.90
CA LEU A 132 19.05 11.18 -6.76
C LEU A 132 17.68 10.53 -6.47
N PHE A 133 16.65 10.78 -7.29
CA PHE A 133 15.31 10.28 -6.98
C PHE A 133 15.21 8.75 -7.09
N HIS A 134 16.02 8.13 -7.95
CA HIS A 134 16.08 6.68 -8.08
C HIS A 134 16.39 5.99 -6.74
N HIS A 135 17.21 6.59 -5.88
CA HIS A 135 17.45 6.09 -4.53
C HIS A 135 16.22 6.19 -3.61
N ILE A 136 15.42 7.25 -3.76
CA ILE A 136 14.15 7.40 -3.03
C ILE A 136 13.16 6.33 -3.52
N ALA A 137 13.07 6.12 -4.83
CA ALA A 137 12.23 5.08 -5.42
C ALA A 137 12.63 3.68 -4.91
N ASP A 138 13.93 3.35 -4.95
CA ASP A 138 14.44 2.08 -4.41
C ASP A 138 14.14 1.92 -2.92
N TYR A 139 14.31 2.98 -2.13
CA TYR A 139 13.96 2.96 -0.71
C TYR A 139 12.48 2.66 -0.48
N LEU A 140 11.59 3.35 -1.18
CA LEU A 140 10.14 3.20 -1.02
C LEU A 140 9.67 1.81 -1.46
N VAL A 141 10.26 1.26 -2.52
CA VAL A 141 9.95 -0.10 -2.97
C VAL A 141 10.52 -1.15 -2.01
N ARG A 142 11.81 -1.06 -1.65
CA ARG A 142 12.57 -2.13 -0.96
C ARG A 142 12.66 -1.99 0.56
N GLY A 143 12.28 -0.84 1.11
CA GLY A 143 12.23 -0.61 2.56
C GLY A 143 13.56 -0.38 3.26
N GLY A 144 14.57 0.12 2.54
CA GLY A 144 15.83 0.53 3.16
C GLY A 144 17.07 -0.17 2.66
N ILE A 145 17.44 0.06 1.40
CA ILE A 145 18.85 -0.02 0.96
C ILE A 145 19.07 1.08 -0.09
N LEU A 146 19.89 2.08 0.25
CA LEU A 146 20.47 3.02 -0.72
C LEU A 146 21.64 2.27 -1.38
N ASN A 147 21.35 1.44 -2.39
CA ASN A 147 22.43 0.86 -3.18
C ASN A 147 23.03 1.97 -4.06
N ASP A 148 24.36 1.91 -4.21
CA ASP A 148 25.16 2.74 -5.11
C ASP A 148 25.17 4.26 -4.85
N ILE A 149 25.06 4.67 -3.58
CA ILE A 149 25.37 6.06 -3.21
C ILE A 149 26.88 6.22 -3.03
N THR A 150 27.50 7.11 -3.81
CA THR A 150 28.91 7.44 -3.61
C THR A 150 29.10 8.21 -2.29
N SER A 151 30.31 8.16 -1.72
CA SER A 151 30.64 8.90 -0.49
C SER A 151 30.35 10.41 -0.61
N SER A 152 30.47 10.97 -1.83
CA SER A 152 30.12 12.35 -2.16
C SER A 152 28.63 12.62 -2.12
N GLU A 153 27.80 11.75 -2.71
CA GLU A 153 26.35 11.90 -2.74
C GLU A 153 25.73 11.73 -1.35
N LEU A 154 26.29 10.84 -0.53
CA LEU A 154 25.88 10.66 0.87
C LEU A 154 26.19 11.90 1.72
N GLN A 155 27.33 12.57 1.49
CA GLN A 155 27.64 13.84 2.13
C GLN A 155 26.70 14.96 1.70
N GLN A 156 26.31 14.99 0.42
CA GLN A 156 25.42 16.00 -0.13
C GLN A 156 23.98 15.83 0.41
N LEU A 157 23.49 14.60 0.44
CA LEU A 157 22.20 14.24 1.04
C LEU A 157 22.15 14.57 2.54
N ARG A 158 23.27 14.38 3.26
CA ARG A 158 23.37 14.75 4.68
C ARG A 158 23.32 16.27 4.88
N LYS A 159 23.94 17.06 4.00
CA LYS A 159 23.86 18.53 4.04
C LYS A 159 22.43 19.02 3.81
N GLU A 160 21.73 18.47 2.82
CA GLU A 160 20.32 18.82 2.58
C GLU A 160 19.41 18.36 3.72
N ALA A 161 19.55 17.13 4.22
CA ALA A 161 18.74 16.63 5.32
C ALA A 161 18.89 17.48 6.60
N ASN A 162 20.10 18.02 6.85
CA ASN A 162 20.33 18.96 7.95
C ASN A 162 19.70 20.34 7.69
N SER A 163 19.76 20.86 6.47
CA SER A 163 19.17 22.17 6.15
C SER A 163 17.64 22.16 6.18
N VAL A 164 17.03 21.01 5.87
CA VAL A 164 15.56 20.84 5.91
C VAL A 164 15.02 20.27 7.22
N GLY A 165 15.87 20.05 8.24
CA GLY A 165 15.44 19.60 9.57
C GLY A 165 15.01 18.13 9.65
N ALA A 166 15.37 17.29 8.68
CA ALA A 166 14.98 15.87 8.59
C ALA A 166 15.81 14.96 9.51
N LYS A 167 15.64 15.12 10.83
CA LYS A 167 16.45 14.47 11.89
C LYS A 167 16.49 12.92 11.81
N ARG A 168 15.43 12.27 11.30
CA ARG A 168 15.38 10.81 11.16
C ARG A 168 16.27 10.28 10.04
N ILE A 169 16.33 10.98 8.91
CA ILE A 169 17.23 10.65 7.79
C ILE A 169 18.69 10.82 8.23
N VAL A 170 18.99 11.90 8.96
CA VAL A 170 20.32 12.12 9.54
C VAL A 170 20.72 10.95 10.45
N ARG A 171 19.82 10.47 11.31
CA ARG A 171 20.09 9.32 12.20
C ARG A 171 20.31 8.02 11.41
N TYR A 172 19.54 7.78 10.35
CA TYR A 172 19.71 6.63 9.47
C TYR A 172 21.06 6.64 8.76
N LEU A 173 21.42 7.77 8.13
CA LEU A 173 22.72 7.96 7.47
C LEU A 173 23.92 7.81 8.41
N THR A 174 23.73 8.10 9.71
CA THR A 174 24.78 7.92 10.71
C THR A 174 24.98 6.45 11.09
N LYS A 175 23.90 5.65 11.13
CA LYS A 175 23.96 4.20 11.39
C LYS A 175 24.58 3.41 10.23
N THR A 176 24.31 3.80 8.98
CA THR A 176 24.82 3.11 7.79
C THR A 176 26.35 3.12 7.70
N ARG A 177 27.02 4.11 8.29
CA ARG A 177 28.49 4.18 8.35
C ARG A 177 29.11 3.22 9.38
N ALA A 178 28.43 2.97 10.50
CA ALA A 178 28.94 2.08 11.55
C ALA A 178 29.01 0.61 11.08
N SER A 179 28.11 0.18 10.20
CA SER A 179 28.09 -1.20 9.67
C SER A 179 29.19 -1.47 8.62
N VAL A 180 29.76 -0.42 8.02
CA VAL A 180 30.78 -0.52 6.96
C VAL A 180 32.21 -0.38 7.50
N GLU A 181 32.41 0.34 8.61
CA GLU A 181 33.73 0.46 9.27
C GLU A 181 34.08 -0.77 10.14
N VAL A 182 33.10 -1.55 10.62
CA VAL A 182 33.35 -2.75 11.45
C VAL A 182 33.84 -3.96 10.63
N THR A 183 33.54 -4.02 9.33
CA THR A 183 33.97 -5.10 8.42
C THR A 183 35.33 -4.86 7.76
N LYS A 184 36.02 -3.75 8.10
CA LYS A 184 37.36 -3.39 7.56
C LYS A 184 38.35 -3.00 8.67
N LEU A 185 38.37 -3.75 9.76
CA LEU A 185 39.53 -3.78 10.66
C LEU A 185 40.30 -5.09 10.41
N PRO A 186 41.65 -5.03 10.33
CA PRO A 186 42.49 -6.17 9.99
C PRO A 186 42.47 -7.30 11.02
#